data_AF-A0A7D9LZ23-F1
#
_entry.id   AF-A0A7D9LZ23-F1
#
_cell.length_a   1.000
_cell.length_b   1.000
_cell.length_c   1.000
_cell.angle_alpha   90.00
_cell.angle_beta   90.00
_cell.angle_gamma   90.00
#
_symmetry.space_group_name_H-M   'P 1'
#
loop_
_entity.id
_entity.type
_entity.pdbx_description
1 polymer ?
#
loop_
_entity_poly.entity_id
_entity_poly.type
_entity_poly.pdbx_seq_one_letter_code
_entity_poly.pdbx_strand_id
1 'polypeptide(L)'
;MKNLESPTKHQRNGQLKKSTEIGDSLQERLKKWYGYHNAQNQLPILERGKLSYTKQEIAKILLEYELLKQCGKVCARQPSNISASMSFVVDLDMLEDIRDLASDDMGSYRQHGSPPEYVYVKFEDNRVKHLVCNRNQPLTTDELESVGLENADIFILERKYGTCKASPDLRRMTAQLKVPDTKRSGHFINHKYCLVQYTFNEDDHDVCIIPHGNAKTTSRPYTKTKASVRKNLETTLEQTNLTPARAQSEVDSIHGGYMLATSSSDLCRNRKQAWNTNQKVKNNKSTFAPHQFGKRDDLAEVMKRCKSERKGEEFVREVVGAPEPRCVLANKRQINDIISFCCVDRPNNCVLGVDPTFNLGEFYVTFTVYRHLALEDRSGMHPLFLGPSLVHHRKLYSSYKHLPQVLGNIDPATKLIKAFGTDDEVNLYTALKDEWVEADHLSCFIHMRRNVERKLRDLGIKGGEVSKFLAEIFDENGILDAESPLEFDARLQSLEVVWNDREKAETKKNNSSFYDWILTEKVQYIND
;
A
#
# COMPACT_ATOMS: atom_id res chain seq x y z
N MET A 1 -43.71 23.95 36.19
CA MET A 1 -44.02 22.61 36.77
C MET A 1 -44.64 21.74 35.68
N LYS A 2 -43.83 20.93 35.01
CA LYS A 2 -44.28 19.83 34.15
C LYS A 2 -43.47 18.61 34.59
N ASN A 3 -44.16 17.66 35.20
CA ASN A 3 -43.59 16.39 35.65
C ASN A 3 -43.22 15.55 34.41
N LEU A 4 -41.94 15.20 34.31
CA LEU A 4 -41.46 14.16 33.40
C LEU A 4 -41.70 12.81 34.08
N GLU A 5 -42.63 12.03 33.54
CA GLU A 5 -42.79 10.62 33.86
C GLU A 5 -41.57 9.83 33.35
N SER A 6 -41.02 9.00 34.23
CA SER A 6 -39.93 8.08 33.97
C SER A 6 -40.42 6.88 33.13
N PRO A 7 -39.62 6.36 32.18
CA PRO A 7 -40.02 5.19 31.41
C PRO A 7 -39.95 3.93 32.27
N THR A 8 -41.06 3.21 32.26
CA THR A 8 -41.33 1.93 32.89
C THR A 8 -40.30 0.87 32.52
N LYS A 9 -39.69 0.24 33.55
CA LYS A 9 -38.91 -1.00 33.42
C LYS A 9 -39.80 -2.11 32.87
N HIS A 10 -39.55 -2.56 31.64
CA HIS A 10 -40.07 -3.84 31.16
C HIS A 10 -39.46 -4.99 31.98
N GLN A 11 -40.28 -5.64 32.81
CA GLN A 11 -39.96 -6.92 33.43
C GLN A 11 -39.76 -7.99 32.34
N ARG A 12 -38.55 -8.54 32.26
CA ARG A 12 -38.24 -9.71 31.43
C ARG A 12 -38.65 -10.98 32.17
N ASN A 13 -39.84 -11.51 31.87
CA ASN A 13 -40.18 -12.90 32.17
C ASN A 13 -39.54 -13.82 31.14
N GLY A 14 -38.26 -14.14 31.34
CA GLY A 14 -37.62 -15.31 30.75
C GLY A 14 -37.23 -16.24 31.89
N GLN A 15 -37.97 -17.34 32.09
CA GLN A 15 -37.59 -18.35 33.07
C GLN A 15 -36.15 -18.82 32.79
N LEU A 16 -35.23 -18.60 33.74
CA LEU A 16 -33.94 -19.25 33.76
C LEU A 16 -34.17 -20.77 33.77
N LYS A 17 -33.56 -21.48 32.82
CA LYS A 17 -33.62 -22.94 32.79
C LYS A 17 -32.88 -23.48 34.03
N LYS A 18 -33.57 -24.33 34.81
CA LYS A 18 -32.98 -25.05 35.96
C LYS A 18 -31.70 -25.77 35.56
N SER A 19 -30.73 -25.82 36.47
CA SER A 19 -29.51 -26.62 36.34
C SER A 19 -29.87 -28.05 35.95
N THR A 20 -29.22 -28.58 34.92
CA THR A 20 -29.42 -29.96 34.47
C THR A 20 -28.29 -30.79 35.04
N GLU A 21 -28.60 -31.84 35.82
CA GLU A 21 -27.62 -32.89 36.11
C GLU A 21 -27.28 -33.61 34.80
N ILE A 22 -26.03 -33.56 34.37
CA ILE A 22 -25.62 -34.07 33.06
C ILE A 22 -25.12 -35.51 33.22
N GLY A 23 -26.02 -36.47 33.00
CA GLY A 23 -25.82 -37.91 33.20
C GLY A 23 -24.80 -38.61 32.29
N ASP A 24 -24.63 -39.91 32.56
CA ASP A 24 -23.61 -40.85 32.05
C ASP A 24 -23.55 -41.02 30.51
N SER A 25 -24.55 -40.55 29.76
CA SER A 25 -24.67 -40.82 28.32
C SER A 25 -23.60 -40.15 27.43
N LEU A 26 -23.02 -39.01 27.85
CA LEU A 26 -21.91 -38.40 27.09
C LEU A 26 -20.65 -39.25 27.20
N GLN A 27 -20.37 -39.84 28.36
CA GLN A 27 -19.18 -40.66 28.56
C GLN A 27 -19.22 -41.92 27.70
N GLU A 28 -20.37 -42.59 27.66
CA GLU A 28 -20.58 -43.76 26.79
C GLU A 28 -20.40 -43.39 25.31
N ARG A 29 -20.93 -42.24 24.88
CA ARG A 29 -20.75 -41.73 23.52
C ARG A 29 -19.29 -41.42 23.20
N LEU A 30 -18.57 -40.80 24.13
CA LEU A 30 -17.15 -40.48 23.94
C LEU A 30 -16.27 -41.74 23.93
N LYS A 31 -16.65 -42.81 24.64
CA LYS A 31 -15.97 -44.12 24.58
C LYS A 31 -16.14 -44.83 23.23
N LYS A 32 -17.21 -44.56 22.47
CA LYS A 32 -17.43 -45.20 21.15
C LYS A 32 -16.35 -44.77 20.15
N TRP A 33 -15.61 -45.73 19.61
CA TRP A 33 -14.55 -45.47 18.63
C TRP A 33 -15.11 -45.32 17.21
N TYR A 34 -14.65 -44.30 16.47
CA TYR A 34 -15.10 -44.00 15.10
C TYR A 34 -13.95 -44.05 14.07
N GLY A 35 -12.74 -44.46 14.49
CA GLY A 35 -11.56 -44.48 13.64
C GLY A 35 -10.95 -43.11 13.40
N TYR A 36 -10.04 -43.07 12.43
CA TYR A 36 -9.38 -41.85 11.95
C TYR A 36 -9.96 -41.42 10.60
N HIS A 37 -9.96 -40.11 10.34
CA HIS A 37 -10.34 -39.56 9.03
C HIS A 37 -9.24 -39.74 7.98
N ASN A 38 -7.97 -39.68 8.38
CA ASN A 38 -6.84 -39.80 7.46
C ASN A 38 -6.03 -41.09 7.66
N ALA A 39 -5.36 -41.54 6.59
CA ALA A 39 -4.55 -42.76 6.59
C ALA A 39 -3.35 -42.72 7.56
N GLN A 40 -2.88 -41.52 7.92
CA GLN A 40 -1.78 -41.33 8.86
C GLN A 40 -2.21 -41.43 10.34
N ASN A 41 -3.48 -41.73 10.62
CA ASN A 41 -4.03 -41.87 11.98
C ASN A 41 -3.82 -40.63 12.87
N GLN A 42 -3.92 -39.43 12.28
CA GLN A 42 -3.68 -38.15 12.97
C GLN A 42 -4.95 -37.34 13.24
N LEU A 43 -6.07 -37.76 12.64
CA LEU A 43 -7.37 -37.10 12.77
C LEU A 43 -8.40 -38.07 13.37
N PRO A 44 -8.33 -38.37 14.68
CA PRO A 44 -9.31 -39.22 15.33
C PRO A 44 -10.70 -38.56 15.31
N ILE A 45 -11.71 -39.33 14.92
CA ILE A 45 -13.08 -38.82 14.79
C ILE A 45 -13.76 -38.84 16.15
N LEU A 46 -14.32 -37.69 16.54
CA LEU A 46 -15.08 -37.57 17.78
C LEU A 46 -16.40 -38.34 17.66
N GLU A 47 -17.23 -37.99 16.69
CA GLU A 47 -18.50 -38.63 16.33
C GLU A 47 -18.79 -38.51 14.82
N ARG A 48 -19.55 -39.48 14.26
CA ARG A 48 -20.07 -39.45 12.88
C ARG A 48 -21.59 -39.25 12.86
N GLY A 49 -22.10 -38.54 11.86
CA GLY A 49 -23.54 -38.37 11.58
C GLY A 49 -24.30 -37.48 12.58
N LYS A 50 -23.62 -36.86 13.56
CA LYS A 50 -24.29 -35.96 14.49
C LYS A 50 -24.62 -34.64 13.80
N LEU A 51 -25.91 -34.28 13.80
CA LEU A 51 -26.42 -33.08 13.12
C LEU A 51 -26.07 -31.78 13.87
N SER A 52 -26.19 -31.76 15.21
CA SER A 52 -25.94 -30.56 16.00
C SER A 52 -25.56 -30.88 17.45
N TYR A 53 -24.69 -30.07 18.05
CA TYR A 53 -24.41 -30.09 19.49
C TYR A 53 -25.17 -28.99 20.22
N THR A 54 -25.66 -29.30 21.42
CA THR A 54 -26.15 -28.26 22.34
C THR A 54 -24.97 -27.50 22.94
N LYS A 55 -25.19 -26.26 23.41
CA LYS A 55 -24.14 -25.44 24.04
C LYS A 55 -23.52 -26.13 25.26
N GLN A 56 -24.37 -26.80 26.05
CA GLN A 56 -23.98 -27.54 27.24
C GLN A 56 -23.12 -28.75 26.87
N GLU A 57 -23.48 -29.48 25.80
CA GLU A 57 -22.65 -30.58 25.28
C GLU A 57 -21.29 -30.07 24.81
N ILE A 58 -21.23 -28.97 24.05
CA ILE A 58 -19.97 -28.40 23.57
C ILE A 58 -19.07 -28.03 24.75
N ALA A 59 -19.60 -27.26 25.71
CA ALA A 59 -18.82 -26.84 26.87
C ALA A 59 -18.34 -28.04 27.70
N LYS A 60 -19.20 -29.05 27.91
CA LYS A 60 -18.82 -30.29 28.61
C LYS A 60 -17.71 -31.05 27.88
N ILE A 61 -17.84 -31.24 26.55
CA ILE A 61 -16.80 -31.89 25.73
C ILE A 61 -15.48 -31.16 25.87
N LEU A 62 -15.47 -29.83 25.77
CA LEU A 62 -14.23 -29.04 25.82
C LEU A 62 -13.61 -28.99 27.22
N LEU A 63 -14.41 -29.03 28.28
CA LEU A 63 -13.96 -28.96 29.67
C LEU A 63 -13.57 -30.32 30.27
N GLU A 64 -14.12 -31.43 29.77
CA GLU A 64 -13.73 -32.80 30.19
C GLU A 64 -12.49 -33.30 29.43
N TYR A 65 -11.41 -32.51 29.47
CA TYR A 65 -10.22 -32.78 28.67
C TYR A 65 -9.48 -34.07 29.03
N GLU A 66 -9.50 -34.49 30.30
CA GLU A 66 -8.87 -35.75 30.71
C GLU A 66 -9.56 -36.96 30.08
N LEU A 67 -10.89 -36.91 29.92
CA LEU A 67 -11.64 -37.95 29.22
C LEU A 67 -11.29 -37.97 27.73
N LEU A 68 -11.17 -36.81 27.10
CA LEU A 68 -10.76 -36.71 25.70
C LEU A 68 -9.36 -37.28 25.45
N LYS A 69 -8.41 -37.02 26.35
CA LYS A 69 -7.07 -37.60 26.31
C LYS A 69 -7.11 -39.12 26.46
N GLN A 70 -7.84 -39.63 27.45
CA GLN A 70 -7.98 -41.07 27.69
C GLN A 70 -8.60 -41.80 26.49
N CYS A 71 -9.59 -41.20 25.83
CA CYS A 71 -10.22 -41.77 24.65
C CYS A 71 -9.41 -41.59 23.36
N GLY A 72 -8.29 -40.85 23.36
CA GLY A 72 -7.46 -40.63 22.18
C GLY A 72 -8.18 -39.85 21.06
N LYS A 73 -9.15 -39.00 21.38
CA LYS A 73 -10.03 -38.32 20.42
C LYS A 73 -9.64 -36.88 20.10
N VAL A 74 -8.36 -36.56 20.26
CA VAL A 74 -7.83 -35.21 20.09
C VAL A 74 -6.92 -35.18 18.86
N CYS A 75 -7.24 -34.29 17.93
CA CYS A 75 -6.47 -34.05 16.72
C CYS A 75 -5.32 -33.09 17.03
N ALA A 76 -4.11 -33.44 16.61
CA ALA A 76 -2.94 -32.56 16.68
C ALA A 76 -2.83 -31.59 15.48
N ARG A 77 -3.79 -31.66 14.54
CA ARG A 77 -3.85 -30.83 13.33
C ARG A 77 -5.30 -30.54 12.97
N GLN A 78 -5.54 -29.55 12.12
CA GLN A 78 -6.90 -29.28 11.64
C GLN A 78 -7.40 -30.40 10.72
N PRO A 79 -8.69 -30.75 10.77
CA PRO A 79 -9.31 -31.62 9.78
C PRO A 79 -9.37 -30.92 8.41
N SER A 80 -9.15 -31.68 7.33
CA SER A 80 -9.25 -31.20 5.95
C SER A 80 -9.87 -32.25 5.01
N ASN A 81 -10.37 -31.82 3.84
CA ASN A 81 -11.00 -32.68 2.83
C ASN A 81 -12.07 -33.59 3.43
N ILE A 82 -13.10 -32.98 4.02
CA ILE A 82 -14.18 -33.69 4.69
C ILE A 82 -15.29 -33.99 3.69
N SER A 83 -15.60 -35.28 3.51
CA SER A 83 -16.65 -35.76 2.59
C SER A 83 -17.85 -36.40 3.31
N ALA A 84 -17.87 -36.35 4.64
CA ALA A 84 -18.95 -36.91 5.44
C ALA A 84 -19.23 -36.09 6.70
N SER A 85 -20.44 -36.20 7.23
CA SER A 85 -20.84 -35.52 8.46
C SER A 85 -20.09 -36.06 9.68
N MET A 86 -19.19 -35.25 10.25
CA MET A 86 -18.30 -35.67 11.33
C MET A 86 -17.83 -34.51 12.19
N SER A 87 -17.40 -34.83 13.41
CA SER A 87 -16.85 -33.87 14.37
C SER A 87 -15.48 -34.29 14.90
N PHE A 88 -14.72 -33.29 15.34
CA PHE A 88 -13.34 -33.41 15.80
C PHE A 88 -13.09 -32.47 16.96
N VAL A 89 -12.29 -32.92 17.93
CA VAL A 89 -11.66 -32.02 18.89
C VAL A 89 -10.23 -31.76 18.44
N VAL A 90 -9.85 -30.50 18.30
CA VAL A 90 -8.52 -30.07 17.88
C VAL A 90 -7.80 -29.45 19.06
N ASP A 91 -6.58 -29.92 19.32
CA ASP A 91 -5.64 -29.28 20.23
C ASP A 91 -5.02 -28.06 19.56
N LEU A 92 -5.37 -26.87 20.05
CA LEU A 92 -4.92 -25.61 19.50
C LEU A 92 -3.45 -25.33 19.81
N ASP A 93 -2.91 -25.91 20.89
CA ASP A 93 -1.48 -25.76 21.24
C ASP A 93 -0.58 -26.57 20.30
N MET A 94 -1.15 -27.58 19.62
CA MET A 94 -0.43 -28.37 18.60
C MET A 94 -0.42 -27.69 17.22
N LEU A 95 -1.19 -26.62 17.04
CA LEU A 95 -1.19 -25.83 15.81
C LEU A 95 -0.12 -24.74 15.89
N GLU A 96 0.65 -24.54 14.81
CA GLU A 96 1.58 -23.40 14.71
C GLU A 96 0.86 -22.04 14.81
N ASP A 97 -0.35 -21.95 14.26
CA ASP A 97 -1.23 -20.79 14.39
C ASP A 97 -2.69 -21.23 14.49
N ILE A 98 -3.42 -20.74 15.50
CA ILE A 98 -4.84 -21.05 15.69
C ILE A 98 -5.71 -20.77 14.45
N ARG A 99 -5.32 -19.79 13.62
CA ARG A 99 -6.07 -19.41 12.41
C ARG A 99 -5.95 -20.45 11.31
N ASP A 100 -5.05 -21.42 11.44
CA ASP A 100 -4.91 -22.56 10.55
C ASP A 100 -6.15 -23.45 10.55
N LEU A 101 -6.91 -23.46 11.65
CA LEU A 101 -8.19 -24.16 11.76
C LEU A 101 -9.18 -23.77 10.65
N ALA A 102 -9.07 -22.56 10.13
CA ALA A 102 -9.94 -22.08 9.06
C ALA A 102 -9.48 -22.50 7.64
N SER A 103 -8.38 -23.25 7.52
CA SER A 103 -7.79 -23.72 6.27
C SER A 103 -7.94 -25.25 6.20
N ASP A 104 -9.13 -25.69 5.83
CA ASP A 104 -9.62 -27.09 5.86
C ASP A 104 -9.75 -27.72 4.47
N ASP A 105 -9.17 -27.08 3.44
CA ASP A 105 -9.32 -27.45 2.03
C ASP A 105 -10.77 -27.45 1.48
N MET A 106 -11.76 -26.97 2.23
CA MET A 106 -13.17 -26.95 1.79
C MET A 106 -13.56 -25.62 1.10
N GLY A 107 -12.57 -24.86 0.62
CA GLY A 107 -12.79 -23.59 -0.05
C GLY A 107 -13.12 -22.42 0.88
N SER A 108 -14.22 -21.72 0.61
CA SER A 108 -14.59 -20.51 1.38
C SER A 108 -16.00 -20.62 1.94
N TYR A 109 -16.20 -20.03 3.12
CA TYR A 109 -17.46 -20.08 3.86
C TYR A 109 -18.15 -18.72 3.89
N ARG A 110 -19.48 -18.71 3.78
CA ARG A 110 -20.32 -17.58 4.21
C ARG A 110 -20.46 -17.68 5.72
N GLN A 111 -19.88 -16.73 6.44
CA GLN A 111 -19.93 -16.68 7.89
C GLN A 111 -21.30 -16.20 8.34
N HIS A 112 -21.89 -16.94 9.28
CA HIS A 112 -23.06 -16.55 10.04
C HIS A 112 -22.58 -16.11 11.43
N GLY A 113 -23.22 -15.11 12.01
CA GLY A 113 -22.76 -14.42 13.22
C GLY A 113 -22.34 -15.36 14.37
N SER A 114 -21.47 -14.86 15.23
CA SER A 114 -20.88 -15.62 16.35
C SER A 114 -21.28 -14.99 17.69
N PRO A 115 -22.52 -15.21 18.17
CA PRO A 115 -22.95 -14.65 19.44
C PRO A 115 -22.16 -15.31 20.59
N PRO A 116 -21.46 -14.51 21.43
CA PRO A 116 -20.79 -15.03 22.61
C PRO A 116 -21.81 -15.40 23.69
N GLU A 117 -21.48 -16.44 24.47
CA GLU A 117 -22.32 -16.91 25.56
C GLU A 117 -21.49 -17.18 26.80
N TYR A 118 -22.01 -16.78 27.96
CA TYR A 118 -21.39 -17.06 29.24
C TYR A 118 -21.77 -18.46 29.68
N VAL A 119 -20.78 -19.24 30.10
CA VAL A 119 -20.96 -20.60 30.59
C VAL A 119 -20.49 -20.63 32.04
N TYR A 120 -21.38 -21.05 32.93
CA TYR A 120 -21.16 -21.16 34.36
C TYR A 120 -21.06 -22.63 34.72
N VAL A 121 -19.98 -23.02 35.39
CA VAL A 121 -19.65 -24.42 35.65
C VAL A 121 -19.27 -24.63 37.11
N LYS A 122 -19.82 -25.65 37.74
CA LYS A 122 -19.29 -26.20 39.00
C LYS A 122 -18.64 -27.55 38.72
N PHE A 123 -17.38 -27.68 39.12
CA PHE A 123 -16.62 -28.92 39.02
C PHE A 123 -16.73 -29.74 40.30
N GLU A 124 -16.75 -31.05 40.16
CA GLU A 124 -16.58 -32.03 41.25
C GLU A 124 -15.65 -33.12 40.72
N ASP A 125 -14.59 -33.46 41.44
CA ASP A 125 -13.56 -34.44 41.03
C ASP A 125 -13.03 -34.23 39.60
N ASN A 126 -12.74 -32.97 39.23
CA ASN A 126 -12.32 -32.55 37.88
C ASN A 126 -13.33 -32.85 36.76
N ARG A 127 -14.61 -33.04 37.09
CA ARG A 127 -15.70 -33.28 36.13
C ARG A 127 -16.76 -32.19 36.23
N VAL A 128 -17.45 -31.96 35.12
CA VAL A 128 -18.53 -30.98 35.03
C VAL A 128 -19.79 -31.56 35.68
N LYS A 129 -20.14 -31.10 36.88
CA LYS A 129 -21.35 -31.55 37.61
C LYS A 129 -22.58 -30.74 37.24
N HIS A 130 -22.45 -29.41 37.30
CA HIS A 130 -23.52 -28.47 36.94
C HIS A 130 -23.02 -27.47 35.92
N LEU A 131 -23.84 -27.21 34.90
CA LEU A 131 -23.51 -26.29 33.82
C LEU A 131 -24.74 -25.51 33.33
N VAL A 132 -24.61 -24.19 33.29
CA VAL A 132 -25.63 -23.27 32.77
C VAL A 132 -25.00 -22.35 31.73
N CYS A 133 -25.72 -22.13 30.61
CA CYS A 133 -25.30 -21.18 29.58
C CYS A 133 -26.26 -19.99 29.55
N ASN A 134 -25.74 -18.77 29.66
CA ASN A 134 -26.51 -17.54 29.50
C ASN A 134 -26.05 -16.74 28.27
N ARG A 135 -27.00 -16.11 27.58
CA ARG A 135 -26.75 -15.43 26.31
C ARG A 135 -26.46 -13.94 26.52
N ASN A 136 -25.45 -13.43 25.81
CA ASN A 136 -25.10 -12.01 25.65
C ASN A 136 -24.71 -11.23 26.92
N GLN A 137 -25.11 -11.63 28.12
CA GLN A 137 -24.82 -10.93 29.38
C GLN A 137 -24.46 -11.91 30.50
N PRO A 138 -23.58 -11.49 31.44
CA PRO A 138 -23.35 -12.24 32.66
C PRO A 138 -24.62 -12.30 33.51
N LEU A 139 -24.84 -13.41 34.21
CA LEU A 139 -25.83 -13.53 35.28
C LEU A 139 -25.48 -12.62 36.46
N THR A 140 -26.48 -12.09 37.14
CA THR A 140 -26.31 -11.37 38.40
C THR A 140 -26.04 -12.34 39.56
N THR A 141 -25.55 -11.83 40.69
CA THR A 141 -25.31 -12.63 41.90
C THR A 141 -26.59 -13.35 42.36
N ASP A 142 -27.72 -12.64 42.41
CA ASP A 142 -29.02 -13.20 42.80
C ASP A 142 -29.48 -14.32 41.83
N GLU A 143 -29.23 -14.14 40.53
CA GLU A 143 -29.54 -15.16 39.53
C GLU A 143 -28.67 -16.41 39.70
N LEU A 144 -27.37 -16.24 40.02
CA LEU A 144 -26.45 -17.34 40.30
C LEU A 144 -26.84 -18.11 41.55
N GLU A 145 -27.21 -17.42 42.63
CA GLU A 145 -27.70 -18.06 43.87
C GLU A 145 -29.00 -18.84 43.62
N SER A 146 -29.92 -18.29 42.82
CA SER A 146 -31.20 -18.96 42.51
C SER A 146 -31.08 -20.29 41.75
N VAL A 147 -29.95 -20.49 41.05
CA VAL A 147 -29.63 -21.74 40.34
C VAL A 147 -28.52 -22.56 41.00
N GLY A 148 -28.09 -22.18 42.22
CA GLY A 148 -27.06 -22.86 42.99
C GLY A 148 -25.68 -22.81 42.34
N LEU A 149 -25.30 -21.67 41.74
CA LEU A 149 -24.03 -21.43 41.04
C LEU A 149 -23.23 -20.23 41.61
N GLU A 150 -23.44 -19.90 42.89
CA GLU A 150 -22.82 -18.76 43.60
C GLU A 150 -21.28 -18.74 43.58
N ASN A 151 -20.63 -19.88 43.33
CA ASN A 151 -19.17 -20.02 43.19
C ASN A 151 -18.76 -20.74 41.89
N ALA A 152 -19.53 -20.57 40.81
CA ALA A 152 -19.24 -21.23 39.55
C ALA A 152 -18.06 -20.58 38.79
N ASP A 153 -17.25 -21.40 38.14
CA ASP A 153 -16.26 -20.96 37.17
C ASP A 153 -16.96 -20.41 35.93
N ILE A 154 -16.47 -19.26 35.45
CA ILE A 154 -17.06 -18.54 34.32
C ILE A 154 -16.18 -18.70 33.08
N PHE A 155 -16.80 -19.13 31.99
CA PHE A 155 -16.19 -19.27 30.68
C PHE A 155 -16.99 -18.53 29.61
N ILE A 156 -16.37 -18.23 28.47
CA ILE A 156 -17.06 -17.66 27.31
C ILE A 156 -17.03 -18.65 26.16
N LEU A 157 -18.18 -19.08 25.68
CA LEU A 157 -18.34 -19.94 24.52
C LEU A 157 -18.58 -19.08 23.26
N GLU A 158 -17.66 -19.16 22.31
CA GLU A 158 -17.79 -18.55 20.99
C GLU A 158 -18.00 -19.64 19.94
N ARG A 159 -19.07 -19.50 19.14
CA ARG A 159 -19.43 -20.45 18.08
C ARG A 159 -19.50 -19.71 16.76
N LYS A 160 -18.66 -20.11 15.81
CA LYS A 160 -18.68 -19.56 14.44
C LYS A 160 -19.31 -20.59 13.53
N TYR A 161 -20.32 -20.14 12.80
CA TYR A 161 -21.05 -20.95 11.85
C TYR A 161 -20.71 -20.49 10.43
N GLY A 162 -20.49 -21.44 9.52
CA GLY A 162 -20.21 -21.14 8.12
C GLY A 162 -20.94 -22.09 7.19
N THR A 163 -21.52 -21.58 6.12
CA THR A 163 -22.01 -22.40 5.00
C THR A 163 -20.95 -22.40 3.91
N CYS A 164 -20.57 -23.58 3.40
CA CYS A 164 -19.59 -23.66 2.33
C CYS A 164 -20.16 -23.02 1.05
N LYS A 165 -19.34 -22.23 0.35
CA LYS A 165 -19.76 -21.60 -0.91
C LYS A 165 -19.72 -22.57 -2.10
N ALA A 166 -18.85 -23.58 -2.03
CA ALA A 166 -18.74 -24.62 -3.05
C ALA A 166 -19.89 -25.63 -2.93
N SER A 167 -20.27 -25.98 -1.70
CA SER A 167 -21.39 -26.87 -1.39
C SER A 167 -22.35 -26.21 -0.38
N PRO A 168 -23.48 -25.63 -0.82
CA PRO A 168 -24.40 -24.92 0.07
C PRO A 168 -25.06 -25.79 1.15
N ASP A 169 -25.10 -27.10 0.96
CA ASP A 169 -25.61 -28.07 1.90
C ASP A 169 -24.61 -28.34 3.06
N LEU A 170 -23.30 -28.19 2.81
CA LEU A 170 -22.25 -28.33 3.82
C LEU A 170 -22.19 -27.12 4.76
N ARG A 171 -22.34 -27.41 6.05
CA ARG A 171 -22.17 -26.46 7.16
C ARG A 171 -20.97 -26.83 8.00
N ARG A 172 -20.23 -25.82 8.44
CA ARG A 172 -19.14 -25.93 9.41
C ARG A 172 -19.46 -25.14 10.66
N MET A 173 -19.24 -25.73 11.82
CA MET A 173 -19.28 -25.06 13.11
C MET A 173 -17.94 -25.24 13.81
N THR A 174 -17.35 -24.12 14.25
CA THR A 174 -16.19 -24.13 15.15
C THR A 174 -16.60 -23.52 16.48
N ALA A 175 -16.47 -24.28 17.56
CA ALA A 175 -16.76 -23.81 18.91
C ALA A 175 -15.49 -23.75 19.75
N GLN A 176 -15.28 -22.60 20.37
CA GLN A 176 -14.12 -22.29 21.18
C GLN A 176 -14.58 -21.76 22.54
N LEU A 177 -13.95 -22.29 23.59
CA LEU A 177 -14.12 -21.78 24.94
C LEU A 177 -13.00 -20.77 25.25
N LYS A 178 -13.31 -19.69 25.96
CA LYS A 178 -12.32 -18.81 26.58
C LYS A 178 -12.37 -18.98 28.09
N VAL A 179 -11.20 -19.14 28.69
CA VAL A 179 -10.99 -19.31 30.13
C VAL A 179 -10.41 -18.03 30.73
N PRO A 180 -10.67 -17.74 32.02
CA PRO A 180 -10.04 -16.62 32.71
C PRO A 180 -8.50 -16.70 32.65
N ASP A 181 -7.84 -15.58 32.37
CA ASP A 181 -6.38 -15.49 32.37
C ASP A 181 -5.86 -15.44 33.81
N THR A 182 -5.12 -16.46 34.21
CA THR A 182 -4.52 -16.57 35.56
C THR A 182 -3.48 -15.49 35.83
N LYS A 183 -2.92 -14.86 34.78
CA LYS A 183 -1.91 -13.80 34.90
C LYS A 183 -2.51 -12.40 34.90
N ARG A 184 -3.72 -12.22 34.37
CA ARG A 184 -4.38 -10.92 34.24
C ARG A 184 -5.85 -11.03 34.60
N SER A 185 -6.20 -10.55 35.79
CA SER A 185 -7.59 -10.45 36.22
C SER A 185 -8.46 -9.72 35.17
N GLY A 186 -9.66 -10.24 34.95
CA GLY A 186 -10.63 -9.69 33.99
C GLY A 186 -10.33 -9.98 32.51
N HIS A 187 -9.24 -10.67 32.18
CA HIS A 187 -8.95 -11.08 30.81
C HIS A 187 -9.32 -12.55 30.59
N PHE A 188 -9.68 -12.89 29.35
CA PHE A 188 -9.96 -14.26 28.95
C PHE A 188 -9.02 -14.69 27.82
N ILE A 189 -8.44 -15.87 27.93
CA ILE A 189 -7.60 -16.50 26.91
C ILE A 189 -8.33 -17.71 26.31
N ASN A 190 -7.89 -18.13 25.13
CA ASN A 190 -8.47 -19.31 24.49
C ASN A 190 -8.16 -20.57 25.29
N HIS A 191 -9.16 -21.42 25.48
CA HIS A 191 -8.96 -22.78 25.96
C HIS A 191 -8.17 -23.59 24.93
N LYS A 192 -7.42 -24.59 25.41
CA LYS A 192 -6.56 -25.45 24.60
C LYS A 192 -7.30 -26.20 23.49
N TYR A 193 -8.55 -26.62 23.73
CA TYR A 193 -9.30 -27.40 22.74
C TYR A 193 -10.36 -26.58 22.01
N CYS A 194 -10.57 -26.93 20.74
CA CYS A 194 -11.66 -26.45 19.90
C CYS A 194 -12.45 -27.62 19.32
N LEU A 195 -13.78 -27.50 19.30
CA LEU A 195 -14.64 -28.45 18.62
C LEU A 195 -14.90 -27.95 17.20
N VAL A 196 -14.66 -28.81 16.22
CA VAL A 196 -14.99 -28.57 14.81
C VAL A 196 -16.00 -29.62 14.37
N GLN A 197 -17.11 -29.17 13.79
CA GLN A 197 -18.16 -30.02 13.24
C GLN A 197 -18.41 -29.67 11.78
N TYR A 198 -18.51 -30.70 10.95
CA TYR A 198 -18.97 -30.65 9.56
C TYR A 198 -20.29 -31.41 9.45
N THR A 199 -21.29 -30.79 8.84
CA THR A 199 -22.61 -31.37 8.66
C THR A 199 -23.07 -31.17 7.22
N PHE A 200 -23.36 -32.25 6.52
CA PHE A 200 -24.06 -32.26 5.24
C PHE A 200 -25.56 -32.33 5.51
N ASN A 201 -26.35 -31.48 4.85
CA ASN A 201 -27.82 -31.55 4.99
C ASN A 201 -28.42 -32.62 4.07
N GLU A 202 -27.69 -33.00 3.04
CA GLU A 202 -28.00 -34.08 2.10
C GLU A 202 -27.05 -35.27 2.36
N ASP A 203 -26.95 -36.19 1.41
CA ASP A 203 -26.02 -37.32 1.51
C ASP A 203 -24.56 -36.86 1.54
N ASP A 204 -23.74 -37.63 2.26
CA ASP A 204 -22.30 -37.42 2.35
C ASP A 204 -21.65 -37.53 0.95
N HIS A 205 -20.87 -36.53 0.55
CA HIS A 205 -20.23 -36.47 -0.76
C HIS A 205 -18.95 -35.62 -0.79
N ASP A 206 -18.14 -35.81 -1.83
CA ASP A 206 -16.94 -35.01 -2.06
C ASP A 206 -17.28 -33.60 -2.53
N VAL A 207 -16.63 -32.59 -1.94
CA VAL A 207 -16.87 -31.19 -2.29
C VAL A 207 -15.97 -30.73 -3.43
N CYS A 208 -16.58 -30.37 -4.56
CA CYS A 208 -15.87 -29.75 -5.68
C CYS A 208 -15.60 -28.27 -5.42
N ILE A 209 -14.36 -27.93 -5.08
CA ILE A 209 -13.96 -26.55 -4.73
C ILE A 209 -14.08 -25.62 -5.95
N ILE A 210 -14.79 -24.51 -5.76
CA ILE A 210 -14.96 -23.46 -6.78
C ILE A 210 -13.88 -22.35 -6.66
N PRO A 211 -13.68 -21.55 -7.73
CA PRO A 211 -12.86 -20.34 -7.65
C PRO A 211 -13.37 -19.34 -6.61
N HIS A 212 -12.49 -18.47 -6.13
CA HIS A 212 -12.88 -17.41 -5.21
C HIS A 212 -13.84 -16.44 -5.91
N GLY A 213 -14.90 -15.97 -5.24
CA GLY A 213 -15.90 -15.07 -5.86
C GLY A 213 -15.37 -13.72 -6.38
N ASN A 214 -14.12 -13.36 -6.05
CA ASN A 214 -13.45 -12.16 -6.58
C ASN A 214 -12.54 -12.48 -7.79
N ALA A 215 -12.44 -13.74 -8.20
CA ALA A 215 -11.69 -14.16 -9.37
C ALA A 215 -12.49 -13.83 -10.63
N LYS A 216 -12.03 -12.85 -11.41
CA LYS A 216 -12.69 -12.42 -12.66
C LYS A 216 -12.25 -13.22 -13.89
N THR A 217 -11.06 -13.82 -13.85
CA THR A 217 -10.39 -14.40 -15.04
C THR A 217 -9.85 -15.81 -14.85
N THR A 218 -9.87 -16.35 -13.63
CA THR A 218 -9.30 -17.67 -13.33
C THR A 218 -10.38 -18.63 -12.87
N SER A 219 -10.42 -19.81 -13.49
CA SER A 219 -11.25 -20.94 -13.12
C SER A 219 -10.58 -21.86 -12.10
N ARG A 220 -9.41 -21.48 -11.55
CA ARG A 220 -8.70 -22.32 -10.58
C ARG A 220 -9.45 -22.39 -9.25
N PRO A 221 -9.62 -23.60 -8.67
CA PRO A 221 -10.18 -23.77 -7.33
C PRO A 221 -9.44 -22.91 -6.30
N TYR A 222 -10.19 -22.31 -5.39
CA TYR A 222 -9.61 -21.51 -4.32
C TYR A 222 -9.45 -22.33 -3.05
N THR A 223 -8.20 -22.60 -2.69
CA THR A 223 -7.85 -23.10 -1.37
C THR A 223 -7.08 -22.05 -0.57
N LYS A 224 -7.39 -21.96 0.72
CA LYS A 224 -6.79 -20.96 1.61
C LYS A 224 -5.48 -21.50 2.17
N THR A 225 -4.35 -20.89 1.82
CA THR A 225 -3.07 -21.16 2.51
C THR A 225 -3.18 -20.89 4.01
N LYS A 226 -2.61 -21.80 4.83
CA LYS A 226 -2.52 -21.67 6.29
C LYS A 226 -1.89 -20.35 6.72
N ALA A 227 -2.28 -19.87 7.89
CA ALA A 227 -1.75 -18.64 8.47
C ALA A 227 -0.29 -18.83 8.91
N SER A 228 0.04 -20.00 9.48
CA SER A 228 1.43 -20.41 9.78
C SER A 228 2.33 -20.34 8.55
N VAL A 229 1.95 -20.99 7.45
CA VAL A 229 2.69 -20.96 6.17
C VAL A 229 2.90 -19.53 5.67
N ARG A 230 1.88 -18.67 5.77
CA ARG A 230 2.02 -17.25 5.40
C ARG A 230 2.99 -16.50 6.30
N LYS A 231 2.97 -16.76 7.61
CA LYS A 231 3.87 -16.17 8.59
C LYS A 231 5.30 -16.65 8.36
N ASN A 232 5.51 -17.94 8.13
CA ASN A 232 6.81 -18.52 7.80
C ASN A 232 7.37 -17.90 6.52
N LEU A 233 6.54 -17.73 5.49
CA LEU A 233 6.92 -17.00 4.27
C LEU A 233 7.28 -15.54 4.52
N GLU A 234 6.54 -14.82 5.37
CA GLU A 234 6.89 -13.46 5.79
C GLU A 234 8.26 -13.43 6.48
N THR A 235 8.48 -14.30 7.47
CA THR A 235 9.75 -14.41 8.22
C THR A 235 10.94 -14.83 7.33
N THR A 236 10.75 -15.76 6.39
CA THR A 236 11.80 -16.14 5.43
C THR A 236 12.14 -14.98 4.48
N LEU A 237 11.13 -14.24 4.01
CA LEU A 237 11.35 -13.02 3.20
C LEU A 237 11.93 -11.86 4.03
N GLU A 238 11.83 -11.93 5.36
CA GLU A 238 12.52 -11.02 6.25
C GLU A 238 14.05 -11.24 6.29
N GLN A 239 14.57 -12.30 5.69
CA GLN A 239 15.99 -12.49 5.50
C GLN A 239 16.48 -11.71 4.26
N THR A 240 17.56 -10.95 4.38
CA THR A 240 17.94 -9.89 3.43
C THR A 240 18.37 -10.36 2.03
N ASN A 241 18.60 -11.67 1.81
CA ASN A 241 19.21 -12.19 0.58
C ASN A 241 18.33 -13.18 -0.22
N LEU A 242 17.07 -13.38 0.15
CA LEU A 242 16.21 -14.36 -0.53
C LEU A 242 15.29 -13.73 -1.58
N THR A 243 15.28 -14.33 -2.77
CA THR A 243 14.27 -14.01 -3.78
C THR A 243 12.93 -14.65 -3.42
N PRO A 244 11.78 -14.11 -3.86
CA PRO A 244 10.47 -14.72 -3.61
C PRO A 244 10.35 -16.19 -3.99
N ALA A 245 11.06 -16.59 -5.04
CA ALA A 245 11.05 -17.98 -5.51
C ALA A 245 11.82 -18.91 -4.55
N ARG A 246 12.97 -18.47 -4.04
CA ARG A 246 13.75 -19.24 -3.06
C ARG A 246 13.02 -19.32 -1.72
N ALA A 247 12.47 -18.20 -1.25
CA ALA A 247 11.68 -18.18 -0.02
C ALA A 247 10.46 -19.11 -0.10
N GLN A 248 9.77 -19.12 -1.24
CA GLN A 248 8.69 -20.10 -1.47
C GLN A 248 9.23 -21.53 -1.37
N SER A 249 10.32 -21.85 -2.06
CA SER A 249 10.87 -23.21 -2.08
C SER A 249 11.29 -23.69 -0.69
N GLU A 250 11.88 -22.81 0.13
CA GLU A 250 12.26 -23.13 1.50
C GLU A 250 11.04 -23.41 2.38
N VAL A 251 10.01 -22.56 2.32
CA VAL A 251 8.77 -22.77 3.08
C VAL A 251 8.05 -24.04 2.63
N ASP A 252 7.94 -24.27 1.32
CA ASP A 252 7.33 -25.48 0.77
C ASP A 252 8.11 -26.74 1.22
N SER A 253 9.44 -26.64 1.39
CA SER A 253 10.29 -27.76 1.84
C SER A 253 10.07 -28.14 3.32
N ILE A 254 9.61 -27.22 4.18
CA ILE A 254 9.27 -27.52 5.58
C ILE A 254 8.18 -28.60 5.66
N HIS A 255 7.25 -28.58 4.71
CA HIS A 255 6.18 -29.57 4.61
C HIS A 255 6.50 -30.71 3.64
N GLY A 256 7.79 -30.91 3.31
CA GLY A 256 8.26 -31.96 2.41
C GLY A 256 7.95 -31.74 0.93
N GLY A 257 7.63 -30.49 0.56
CA GLY A 257 7.32 -30.08 -0.81
C GLY A 257 6.02 -30.69 -1.35
N TYR A 258 5.85 -30.62 -2.67
CA TYR A 258 4.65 -31.10 -3.35
C TYR A 258 4.41 -32.61 -3.23
N MET A 259 5.44 -33.39 -2.88
CA MET A 259 5.36 -34.85 -2.80
C MET A 259 4.83 -35.35 -1.46
N LEU A 260 5.09 -34.63 -0.36
CA LEU A 260 4.79 -35.09 1.00
C LEU A 260 3.81 -34.18 1.75
N ALA A 261 3.44 -33.03 1.18
CA ALA A 261 2.44 -32.15 1.77
C ALA A 261 1.09 -32.88 1.92
N THR A 262 0.53 -32.82 3.13
CA THR A 262 -0.73 -33.50 3.46
C THR A 262 -1.97 -32.71 3.05
N SER A 263 -1.81 -31.41 2.79
CA SER A 263 -2.87 -30.50 2.39
C SER A 263 -2.35 -29.48 1.39
N SER A 264 -3.20 -29.04 0.47
CA SER A 264 -2.86 -27.93 -0.43
C SER A 264 -2.65 -26.61 0.33
N SER A 265 -3.22 -26.51 1.53
CA SER A 265 -3.08 -25.36 2.43
C SER A 265 -1.70 -25.31 3.13
N ASP A 266 -0.96 -26.43 3.16
CA ASP A 266 0.42 -26.52 3.70
C ASP A 266 1.45 -25.84 2.80
N LEU A 267 1.10 -25.59 1.54
CA LEU A 267 2.02 -25.02 0.55
C LEU A 267 1.65 -23.59 0.19
N CYS A 268 2.64 -22.86 -0.30
CA CYS A 268 2.38 -21.57 -0.95
C CYS A 268 1.49 -21.79 -2.16
N ARG A 269 0.39 -21.03 -2.26
CA ARG A 269 -0.61 -21.15 -3.32
C ARG A 269 -0.01 -20.96 -4.72
N ASN A 270 0.91 -20.01 -4.84
CA ASN A 270 1.66 -19.75 -6.07
C ASN A 270 2.79 -18.73 -5.82
N ARG A 271 3.67 -18.59 -6.82
CA ARG A 271 4.75 -17.60 -6.83
C ARG A 271 4.26 -16.15 -6.67
N LYS A 272 3.03 -15.84 -7.12
CA LYS A 272 2.43 -14.51 -6.94
C LYS A 272 2.14 -14.21 -5.47
N GLN A 273 1.83 -15.23 -4.65
CA GLN A 273 1.71 -15.06 -3.20
C GLN A 273 3.05 -14.64 -2.59
N ALA A 274 4.14 -15.34 -2.91
CA ALA A 274 5.47 -14.98 -2.43
C ALA A 274 5.90 -13.58 -2.91
N TRP A 275 5.61 -13.22 -4.17
CA TRP A 275 5.90 -11.87 -4.67
C TRP A 275 5.09 -10.79 -3.93
N ASN A 276 3.77 -10.98 -3.78
CA ASN A 276 2.90 -10.05 -3.06
C ASN A 276 3.34 -9.91 -1.59
N THR A 277 3.68 -11.02 -0.93
CA THR A 277 4.19 -11.02 0.44
C THR A 277 5.52 -10.29 0.53
N ASN A 278 6.44 -10.50 -0.43
CA ASN A 278 7.72 -9.79 -0.45
C ASN A 278 7.53 -8.28 -0.62
N GLN A 279 6.57 -7.84 -1.45
CA GLN A 279 6.21 -6.42 -1.53
C GLN A 279 5.71 -5.89 -0.18
N LYS A 280 4.84 -6.64 0.51
CA LYS A 280 4.39 -6.27 1.86
C LYS A 280 5.52 -6.23 2.88
N VAL A 281 6.41 -7.21 2.89
CA VAL A 281 7.55 -7.29 3.79
C VAL A 281 8.55 -6.17 3.50
N LYS A 282 8.85 -5.86 2.24
CA LYS A 282 9.69 -4.72 1.87
C LYS A 282 9.08 -3.39 2.28
N ASN A 283 7.77 -3.25 2.12
CA ASN A 283 7.05 -2.11 2.64
C ASN A 283 7.17 -2.06 4.18
N ASN A 284 6.95 -3.18 4.88
CA ASN A 284 7.05 -3.26 6.35
C ASN A 284 8.49 -3.10 6.92
N LYS A 285 9.53 -3.48 6.16
CA LYS A 285 10.96 -3.38 6.52
C LYS A 285 11.58 -2.04 6.20
N SER A 286 11.09 -1.36 5.17
CA SER A 286 11.20 0.09 5.19
C SER A 286 10.53 0.50 6.50
N THR A 287 11.06 1.47 7.22
CA THR A 287 10.50 1.95 8.49
C THR A 287 9.09 2.55 8.35
N PHE A 288 8.39 2.27 7.23
CA PHE A 288 7.14 2.78 6.70
C PHE A 288 6.08 1.68 6.62
N ALA A 289 5.27 1.61 7.67
CA ALA A 289 4.03 0.84 7.69
C ALA A 289 3.15 1.16 6.46
N PRO A 290 2.35 0.20 5.97
CA PRO A 290 1.55 0.37 4.77
C PRO A 290 0.55 1.52 4.92
N HIS A 291 0.36 2.29 3.85
CA HIS A 291 -0.63 3.35 3.70
C HIS A 291 -1.98 3.02 4.36
N GLN A 292 -2.15 3.49 5.60
CA GLN A 292 -3.43 3.99 6.07
C GLN A 292 -3.35 5.50 5.86
N PHE A 293 -4.12 6.01 4.90
CA PHE A 293 -4.43 7.44 4.82
C PHE A 293 -4.90 7.88 6.22
N GLY A 294 -4.07 8.64 6.93
CA GLY A 294 -4.50 9.33 8.15
C GLY A 294 -3.57 9.38 9.36
N LYS A 295 -2.41 8.70 9.41
CA LYS A 295 -1.56 8.73 10.64
C LYS A 295 -0.04 8.68 10.47
N ARG A 296 0.53 9.23 9.39
CA ARG A 296 1.95 9.64 9.38
C ARG A 296 2.07 11.00 8.72
N ASP A 297 2.89 11.84 9.32
CA ASP A 297 3.21 13.16 8.81
C ASP A 297 4.28 12.99 7.73
N ASP A 298 3.84 13.02 6.46
CA ASP A 298 4.70 12.85 5.29
C ASP A 298 5.81 13.91 5.26
N LEU A 299 5.53 15.14 5.72
CA LEU A 299 6.53 16.19 5.83
C LEU A 299 7.58 15.81 6.89
N ALA A 300 7.17 15.28 8.04
CA ALA A 300 8.09 14.78 9.07
C ALA A 300 8.97 13.64 8.56
N GLU A 301 8.47 12.79 7.66
CA GLU A 301 9.26 11.74 7.03
C GLU A 301 10.32 12.29 6.08
N VAL A 302 9.95 13.21 5.19
CA VAL A 302 10.91 13.82 4.25
C VAL A 302 11.96 14.60 5.04
N MET A 303 11.56 15.34 6.08
CA MET A 303 12.49 16.01 7.00
C MET A 303 13.41 15.02 7.72
N LYS A 304 12.93 13.83 8.10
CA LYS A 304 13.77 12.79 8.72
C LYS A 304 14.75 12.20 7.71
N ARG A 305 14.34 11.99 6.45
CA ARG A 305 15.24 11.52 5.38
C ARG A 305 16.38 12.49 5.16
N CYS A 306 16.08 13.78 5.02
CA CYS A 306 17.06 14.86 4.94
C CYS A 306 18.12 14.80 6.06
N LYS A 307 17.72 14.44 7.29
CA LYS A 307 18.65 14.28 8.43
C LYS A 307 19.39 12.94 8.50
N SER A 308 18.82 11.89 7.93
CA SER A 308 19.33 10.51 8.07
C SER A 308 20.26 10.06 6.96
N GLU A 309 20.32 10.81 5.85
CA GLU A 309 21.22 10.52 4.74
C GLU A 309 22.70 10.66 5.19
N ARG A 310 23.55 9.75 4.72
CA ARG A 310 24.97 9.75 5.08
C ARG A 310 25.63 10.99 4.49
N LYS A 311 26.54 11.59 5.27
CA LYS A 311 27.28 12.77 4.84
C LYS A 311 28.00 12.50 3.51
N GLY A 312 27.68 13.25 2.46
CA GLY A 312 28.21 13.10 1.10
C GLY A 312 27.36 12.26 0.13
N GLU A 313 26.33 11.57 0.59
CA GLU A 313 25.37 10.82 -0.23
C GLU A 313 23.97 11.46 -0.21
N GLU A 314 23.86 12.70 0.29
CA GLU A 314 22.56 13.34 0.45
C GLU A 314 21.95 13.68 -0.92
N PHE A 315 20.68 13.34 -1.07
CA PHE A 315 19.84 13.71 -2.19
C PHE A 315 18.80 14.75 -1.77
N VAL A 316 18.18 14.58 -0.58
CA VAL A 316 17.23 15.57 -0.04
C VAL A 316 18.00 16.65 0.71
N ARG A 317 18.23 17.79 0.05
CA ARG A 317 19.10 18.85 0.57
C ARG A 317 18.41 19.75 1.57
N GLU A 318 17.18 20.16 1.27
CA GLU A 318 16.41 21.03 2.17
C GLU A 318 14.91 20.74 2.03
N VAL A 319 14.18 20.86 3.15
CA VAL A 319 12.73 20.69 3.24
C VAL A 319 12.17 21.83 4.07
N VAL A 320 11.26 22.61 3.50
CA VAL A 320 10.58 23.72 4.17
C VAL A 320 9.09 23.43 4.17
N GLY A 321 8.41 23.61 5.31
CA GLY A 321 6.97 23.36 5.46
C GLY A 321 6.07 24.59 5.37
N ALA A 322 6.60 25.78 5.65
CA ALA A 322 5.87 27.05 5.68
C ALA A 322 6.74 28.20 5.13
N PRO A 323 6.17 29.23 4.47
CA PRO A 323 4.74 29.47 4.23
C PRO A 323 4.11 28.55 3.17
N GLU A 324 4.93 27.81 2.43
CA GLU A 324 4.51 26.75 1.54
C GLU A 324 5.47 25.55 1.62
N PRO A 325 4.99 24.32 1.38
CA PRO A 325 5.87 23.16 1.36
C PRO A 325 6.73 23.15 0.09
N ARG A 326 8.04 23.02 0.26
CA ARG A 326 9.02 22.93 -0.83
C ARG A 326 10.23 22.10 -0.42
N CYS A 327 10.88 21.51 -1.41
CA CYS A 327 12.02 20.62 -1.20
C CYS A 327 13.02 20.74 -2.36
N VAL A 328 14.31 20.88 -2.02
CA VAL A 328 15.41 20.87 -3.00
C VAL A 328 16.10 19.51 -2.99
N LEU A 329 16.23 18.94 -4.18
CA LEU A 329 16.80 17.62 -4.41
C LEU A 329 18.05 17.73 -5.28
N ALA A 330 19.21 17.30 -4.78
CA ALA A 330 20.47 17.32 -5.52
C ALA A 330 21.46 16.33 -4.92
N ASN A 331 22.01 15.42 -5.73
CA ASN A 331 23.15 14.62 -5.30
C ASN A 331 24.47 15.36 -5.56
N LYS A 332 25.55 14.91 -4.89
CA LYS A 332 26.87 15.56 -4.97
C LYS A 332 27.43 15.60 -6.40
N ARG A 333 27.17 14.55 -7.20
CA ARG A 333 27.60 14.49 -8.61
C ARG A 333 26.97 15.61 -9.42
N GLN A 334 25.66 15.81 -9.30
CA GLN A 334 24.93 16.86 -10.01
C GLN A 334 25.47 18.26 -9.67
N ILE A 335 25.79 18.51 -8.39
CA ILE A 335 26.37 19.79 -7.96
C ILE A 335 27.75 19.99 -8.57
N ASN A 336 28.63 18.99 -8.47
CA ASN A 336 29.97 19.04 -9.05
C ASN A 336 29.96 19.22 -10.57
N ASP A 337 29.05 18.55 -11.25
CA ASP A 337 28.92 18.63 -12.71
C ASP A 337 28.47 20.03 -13.13
N ILE A 338 27.48 20.62 -12.47
CA ILE A 338 27.06 22.01 -12.75
C ILE A 338 28.21 22.99 -12.47
N ILE A 339 28.93 22.84 -11.36
CA ILE A 339 30.10 23.68 -11.09
C ILE A 339 31.13 23.56 -12.22
N SER A 340 31.41 22.33 -12.67
CA SER A 340 32.44 22.06 -13.68
C SER A 340 32.05 22.49 -15.09
N PHE A 341 30.77 22.39 -15.44
CA PHE A 341 30.29 22.57 -16.80
C PHE A 341 29.54 23.89 -17.01
N CYS A 342 28.93 24.47 -15.98
CA CYS A 342 28.09 25.67 -16.09
C CYS A 342 28.70 26.91 -15.40
N CYS A 343 29.68 26.75 -14.49
CA CYS A 343 30.21 27.89 -13.72
C CYS A 343 31.63 28.34 -14.09
N VAL A 344 32.44 27.47 -14.73
CA VAL A 344 33.85 27.78 -15.01
C VAL A 344 33.96 28.62 -16.27
N ASP A 345 34.63 29.75 -16.30
CA ASP A 345 34.79 30.54 -17.53
C ASP A 345 35.63 29.81 -18.60
N ARG A 346 34.95 29.25 -19.62
CA ARG A 346 35.57 28.47 -20.72
C ARG A 346 34.76 28.66 -22.02
N PRO A 347 35.41 28.54 -23.20
CA PRO A 347 34.75 28.75 -24.49
C PRO A 347 33.51 27.90 -24.74
N ASN A 348 33.44 26.71 -24.14
CA ASN A 348 32.36 25.73 -24.36
C ASN A 348 31.56 25.44 -23.08
N ASN A 349 31.17 26.47 -22.35
CA ASN A 349 30.32 26.29 -21.18
C ASN A 349 28.94 25.77 -21.51
N CYS A 350 28.40 24.97 -20.62
CA CYS A 350 27.05 24.46 -20.69
C CYS A 350 26.06 25.47 -20.13
N VAL A 351 25.02 25.77 -20.91
CA VAL A 351 23.81 26.45 -20.43
C VAL A 351 23.04 25.53 -19.48
N LEU A 352 22.69 26.01 -18.30
CA LEU A 352 21.82 25.28 -17.38
C LEU A 352 20.34 25.50 -17.75
N GLY A 353 19.69 24.52 -18.36
CA GLY A 353 18.26 24.60 -18.63
C GLY A 353 17.45 24.41 -17.34
N VAL A 354 16.42 25.21 -17.11
CA VAL A 354 15.54 25.14 -15.94
C VAL A 354 14.09 25.18 -16.42
N ASP A 355 13.34 24.13 -16.12
CA ASP A 355 11.97 23.98 -16.63
C ASP A 355 11.02 23.39 -15.56
N PRO A 356 9.89 24.05 -15.24
CA PRO A 356 8.82 23.52 -14.42
C PRO A 356 7.93 22.55 -15.21
N THR A 357 8.46 21.39 -15.56
CA THR A 357 7.87 20.46 -16.55
C THR A 357 6.76 19.55 -16.00
N PHE A 358 6.80 19.14 -14.72
CA PHE A 358 5.96 18.04 -14.23
C PHE A 358 5.11 18.41 -13.02
N ASN A 359 3.92 17.82 -12.95
CA ASN A 359 3.09 17.79 -11.74
C ASN A 359 3.29 16.45 -11.03
N LEU A 360 3.61 16.51 -9.74
CA LEU A 360 3.67 15.38 -8.81
C LEU A 360 2.54 15.52 -7.78
N GLY A 361 1.34 15.05 -8.15
CA GLY A 361 0.14 15.29 -7.34
C GLY A 361 -0.22 16.77 -7.34
N GLU A 362 -0.26 17.39 -6.15
CA GLU A 362 -0.51 18.83 -5.99
C GLU A 362 0.76 19.68 -6.11
N PHE A 363 1.94 19.07 -6.26
CA PHE A 363 3.22 19.77 -6.35
C PHE A 363 3.69 19.92 -7.80
N TYR A 364 4.34 21.03 -8.09
CA TYR A 364 5.15 21.22 -9.29
C TYR A 364 6.57 20.70 -9.05
N VAL A 365 7.20 20.21 -10.10
CA VAL A 365 8.62 19.84 -10.10
C VAL A 365 9.35 20.62 -11.18
N THR A 366 10.29 21.46 -10.74
CA THR A 366 11.21 22.19 -11.60
C THR A 366 12.52 21.43 -11.66
N PHE A 367 12.86 20.93 -12.84
CA PHE A 367 14.13 20.27 -13.07
C PHE A 367 15.14 21.22 -13.70
N THR A 368 16.41 20.97 -13.40
CA THR A 368 17.51 21.53 -14.19
C THR A 368 18.10 20.45 -15.10
N VAL A 369 18.62 20.88 -16.25
CA VAL A 369 19.27 20.01 -17.23
C VAL A 369 20.57 20.65 -17.71
N TYR A 370 21.60 19.82 -17.91
CA TYR A 370 22.90 20.25 -18.43
C TYR A 370 23.47 19.19 -19.37
N ARG A 371 24.35 19.60 -20.28
CA ARG A 371 25.15 18.71 -21.12
C ARG A 371 26.39 18.27 -20.37
N HIS A 372 26.65 16.96 -20.37
CA HIS A 372 27.82 16.41 -19.70
C HIS A 372 29.04 16.48 -20.63
N LEU A 373 29.83 17.56 -20.53
CA LEU A 373 30.90 17.90 -21.47
C LEU A 373 32.07 16.90 -21.50
N ALA A 374 32.20 16.03 -20.50
CA ALA A 374 33.21 14.97 -20.50
C ALA A 374 32.76 13.67 -21.20
N LEU A 375 31.56 13.64 -21.79
CA LEU A 375 31.03 12.48 -22.52
C LEU A 375 30.54 12.91 -23.90
N GLU A 376 30.66 11.99 -24.86
CA GLU A 376 30.08 12.12 -26.20
C GLU A 376 29.25 10.87 -26.49
N ASP A 377 28.11 11.06 -27.15
CA ASP A 377 27.33 9.96 -27.69
C ASP A 377 27.92 9.46 -29.03
N ARG A 378 27.27 8.46 -29.64
CA ARG A 378 27.73 7.89 -30.92
C ARG A 378 27.70 8.87 -32.09
N SER A 379 27.01 9.99 -31.94
CA SER A 379 26.88 11.05 -32.93
C SER A 379 27.87 12.19 -32.70
N GLY A 380 28.75 12.08 -31.70
CA GLY A 380 29.70 13.13 -31.30
C GLY A 380 29.08 14.26 -30.49
N MET A 381 27.86 14.08 -29.97
CA MET A 381 27.15 15.13 -29.22
C MET A 381 27.26 14.90 -27.71
N HIS A 382 27.40 15.99 -26.94
CA HIS A 382 27.37 15.90 -25.48
C HIS A 382 25.94 15.57 -24.97
N PRO A 383 25.77 14.45 -24.24
CA PRO A 383 24.46 13.99 -23.78
C PRO A 383 23.87 14.90 -22.69
N LEU A 384 22.55 15.01 -22.67
CA LEU A 384 21.80 15.75 -21.64
C LEU A 384 21.61 14.91 -20.38
N PHE A 385 21.86 15.54 -19.22
CA PHE A 385 21.76 14.95 -17.89
C PHE A 385 20.81 15.78 -17.03
N LEU A 386 20.15 15.12 -16.08
CA LEU A 386 19.32 15.77 -15.06
C LEU A 386 20.20 16.32 -13.94
N GLY A 387 20.04 17.61 -13.67
CA GLY A 387 20.65 18.30 -12.53
C GLY A 387 19.77 18.32 -11.28
N PRO A 388 20.07 19.22 -10.32
CA PRO A 388 19.24 19.52 -9.17
C PRO A 388 17.80 19.84 -9.56
N SER A 389 16.87 19.61 -8.64
CA SER A 389 15.45 19.86 -8.86
C SER A 389 14.78 20.45 -7.62
N LEU A 390 13.67 21.13 -7.85
CA LEU A 390 12.83 21.75 -6.83
C LEU A 390 11.43 21.14 -6.91
N VAL A 391 10.95 20.61 -5.81
CA VAL A 391 9.54 20.25 -5.62
C VAL A 391 8.89 21.38 -4.84
N HIS A 392 7.80 21.96 -5.36
CA HIS A 392 7.16 23.14 -4.77
C HIS A 392 5.67 23.17 -5.03
N HIS A 393 4.89 23.75 -4.12
CA HIS A 393 3.43 23.76 -4.23
C HIS A 393 2.89 24.87 -5.16
N ARG A 394 3.64 25.96 -5.35
CA ARG A 394 3.20 27.11 -6.14
C ARG A 394 4.30 27.63 -7.04
N LYS A 395 3.91 28.20 -8.17
CA LYS A 395 4.81 28.83 -9.15
C LYS A 395 5.05 30.32 -8.85
N LEU A 396 5.49 30.64 -7.63
CA LEU A 396 5.77 32.03 -7.22
C LEU A 396 7.27 32.35 -7.36
N TYR A 397 7.60 33.63 -7.48
CA TYR A 397 8.98 34.11 -7.42
C TYR A 397 9.73 33.55 -6.19
N SER A 398 9.10 33.59 -5.01
CA SER A 398 9.68 33.05 -3.76
C SER A 398 9.89 31.54 -3.79
N SER A 399 9.09 30.82 -4.56
CA SER A 399 9.17 29.37 -4.73
C SER A 399 10.40 29.03 -5.56
N TYR A 400 10.54 29.65 -6.73
CA TYR A 400 11.67 29.41 -7.64
C TYR A 400 13.01 29.87 -7.08
N LYS A 401 13.04 31.01 -6.38
CA LYS A 401 14.27 31.57 -5.78
C LYS A 401 14.92 30.60 -4.79
N HIS A 402 14.13 29.67 -4.25
CA HIS A 402 14.61 28.70 -3.28
C HIS A 402 15.69 27.77 -3.83
N LEU A 403 15.58 27.32 -5.08
CA LEU A 403 16.53 26.39 -5.67
C LEU A 403 17.96 26.97 -5.74
N PRO A 404 18.21 28.10 -6.42
CA PRO A 404 19.55 28.68 -6.48
C PRO A 404 20.10 29.09 -5.11
N GLN A 405 19.24 29.53 -4.18
CA GLN A 405 19.65 29.84 -2.80
C GLN A 405 20.21 28.62 -2.08
N VAL A 406 19.48 27.50 -2.10
CA VAL A 406 19.92 26.26 -1.45
C VAL A 406 21.19 25.73 -2.12
N LEU A 407 21.28 25.76 -3.45
CA LEU A 407 22.51 25.38 -4.15
C LEU A 407 23.70 26.23 -3.71
N GLY A 408 23.55 27.55 -3.68
CA GLY A 408 24.60 28.47 -3.25
C GLY A 408 24.98 28.35 -1.76
N ASN A 409 24.07 27.85 -0.92
CA ASN A 409 24.37 27.50 0.48
C ASN A 409 25.12 26.18 0.61
N ILE A 410 24.90 25.23 -0.30
CA ILE A 410 25.63 23.96 -0.34
C ILE A 410 27.06 24.19 -0.85
N ASP A 411 27.19 24.92 -1.97
CA ASP A 411 28.48 25.29 -2.54
C ASP A 411 28.40 26.68 -3.19
N PRO A 412 29.13 27.69 -2.69
CA PRO A 412 29.12 29.04 -3.25
C PRO A 412 29.49 29.11 -4.75
N ALA A 413 30.21 28.12 -5.29
CA ALA A 413 30.57 28.09 -6.70
C ALA A 413 29.35 27.95 -7.63
N THR A 414 28.22 27.41 -7.16
CA THR A 414 26.99 27.34 -7.95
C THR A 414 26.33 28.70 -8.17
N LYS A 415 26.79 29.75 -7.48
CA LYS A 415 26.34 31.13 -7.74
C LYS A 415 26.99 31.74 -8.99
N LEU A 416 28.07 31.12 -9.47
CA LEU A 416 28.86 31.58 -10.61
C LEU A 416 28.40 30.96 -11.94
N ILE A 417 27.15 30.49 -12.03
CA ILE A 417 26.58 30.00 -13.28
C ILE A 417 26.74 31.08 -14.35
N LYS A 418 27.19 30.69 -15.54
CA LYS A 418 27.49 31.62 -16.64
C LYS A 418 26.29 31.87 -17.53
N ALA A 419 25.48 30.85 -17.77
CA ALA A 419 24.26 30.98 -18.55
C ALA A 419 23.20 30.00 -18.07
N PHE A 420 21.95 30.44 -18.05
CA PHE A 420 20.80 29.58 -17.76
C PHE A 420 19.68 29.82 -18.77
N GLY A 421 18.96 28.75 -19.09
CA GLY A 421 17.84 28.80 -20.04
C GLY A 421 16.52 28.52 -19.35
N THR A 422 15.48 29.32 -19.60
CA THR A 422 14.13 29.07 -19.08
C THR A 422 13.07 29.17 -20.17
N ASP A 423 11.83 28.83 -19.82
CA ASP A 423 10.65 29.27 -20.58
C ASP A 423 10.29 30.73 -20.25
N ASP A 424 9.17 31.21 -20.80
CA ASP A 424 8.71 32.60 -20.67
C ASP A 424 8.05 32.89 -19.30
N GLU A 425 8.31 32.06 -18.28
CA GLU A 425 7.71 32.22 -16.96
C GLU A 425 8.46 33.31 -16.16
N VAL A 426 7.88 34.52 -16.12
CA VAL A 426 8.47 35.72 -15.49
C VAL A 426 8.94 35.46 -14.05
N ASN A 427 8.14 34.75 -13.24
CA ASN A 427 8.50 34.44 -11.86
C ASN A 427 9.76 33.57 -11.76
N LEU A 428 9.96 32.65 -12.71
CA LEU A 428 11.12 31.76 -12.74
C LEU A 428 12.36 32.54 -13.16
N TYR A 429 12.31 33.23 -14.30
CA TYR A 429 13.42 34.05 -14.80
C TYR A 429 13.89 35.04 -13.74
N THR A 430 12.97 35.83 -13.18
CA THR A 430 13.30 36.89 -12.21
C THR A 430 13.96 36.30 -10.96
N ALA A 431 13.46 35.16 -10.49
CA ALA A 431 14.00 34.50 -9.30
C ALA A 431 15.41 33.92 -9.50
N LEU A 432 15.70 33.39 -10.69
CA LEU A 432 17.03 32.88 -11.03
C LEU A 432 18.02 34.02 -11.26
N LYS A 433 17.64 35.06 -12.02
CA LYS A 433 18.51 36.21 -12.32
C LYS A 433 18.93 36.97 -11.06
N ASP A 434 18.06 37.04 -10.05
CA ASP A 434 18.39 37.66 -8.76
C ASP A 434 19.47 36.91 -7.96
N GLU A 435 19.61 35.60 -8.16
CA GLU A 435 20.61 34.78 -7.45
C GLU A 435 21.86 34.50 -8.31
N TRP A 436 21.69 34.47 -9.64
CA TRP A 436 22.73 34.31 -10.65
C TRP A 436 22.88 35.62 -11.44
N VAL A 437 23.29 36.67 -10.73
CA VAL A 437 23.31 38.07 -11.24
C VAL A 437 24.14 38.21 -12.51
N GLU A 438 25.31 37.58 -12.53
CA GLU A 438 26.27 37.61 -13.65
C GLU A 438 25.96 36.58 -14.75
N ALA A 439 24.87 35.83 -14.64
CA ALA A 439 24.53 34.79 -15.62
C ALA A 439 23.67 35.34 -16.76
N ASP A 440 23.99 34.91 -17.97
CA ASP A 440 23.19 35.20 -19.16
C ASP A 440 21.89 34.38 -19.14
N HIS A 441 20.78 35.05 -19.42
CA HIS A 441 19.49 34.38 -19.55
C HIS A 441 19.20 34.09 -21.02
N LEU A 442 18.88 32.83 -21.32
CA LEU A 442 18.53 32.38 -22.65
C LEU A 442 17.08 31.88 -22.69
N SER A 443 16.31 32.36 -23.66
CA SER A 443 14.95 31.85 -23.86
C SER A 443 14.94 30.57 -24.69
N CYS A 444 13.98 29.70 -24.36
CA CYS A 444 13.76 28.46 -25.11
C CYS A 444 13.31 28.74 -26.55
N PHE A 445 14.06 28.25 -27.55
CA PHE A 445 13.75 28.38 -28.99
C PHE A 445 12.31 27.98 -29.35
N ILE A 446 11.77 26.93 -28.72
CA ILE A 446 10.39 26.46 -28.97
C ILE A 446 9.38 27.52 -28.52
N HIS A 447 9.63 28.16 -27.38
CA HIS A 447 8.76 29.19 -26.83
C HIS A 447 8.89 30.50 -27.63
N MET A 448 10.11 30.89 -28.00
CA MET A 448 10.34 32.01 -28.92
C MET A 448 9.55 31.84 -30.23
N ARG A 449 9.64 30.67 -30.86
CA ARG A 449 8.88 30.37 -32.08
C ARG A 449 7.37 30.49 -31.87
N ARG A 450 6.85 29.97 -30.76
CA ARG A 450 5.43 30.09 -30.40
C ARG A 450 4.99 31.53 -30.14
N ASN A 451 5.85 32.37 -29.56
CA ASN A 451 5.56 33.78 -29.30
C ASN A 451 5.53 34.57 -30.60
N VAL A 452 6.49 34.35 -31.49
CA VAL A 452 6.49 34.90 -32.85
C VAL A 452 5.19 34.51 -33.58
N GLU A 453 4.84 33.22 -33.58
CA GLU A 453 3.60 32.77 -34.20
C GLU A 453 2.35 33.40 -33.59
N ARG A 454 2.29 33.53 -32.26
CA ARG A 454 1.16 34.13 -31.56
C ARG A 454 1.03 35.60 -31.94
N LYS A 455 2.14 36.35 -31.92
CA LYS A 455 2.17 37.76 -32.29
C LYS A 455 1.70 37.97 -33.73
N LEU A 456 2.20 37.17 -34.68
CA LEU A 456 1.76 37.25 -36.08
C LEU A 456 0.26 36.98 -36.21
N ARG A 457 -0.27 35.98 -35.50
CA ARG A 457 -1.71 35.70 -35.46
C ARG A 457 -2.53 36.84 -34.84
N ASP A 458 -2.06 37.45 -33.76
CA ASP A 458 -2.71 38.57 -33.08
C ASP A 458 -2.76 39.82 -33.98
N LEU A 459 -1.76 40.01 -34.82
CA LEU A 459 -1.73 41.07 -35.84
C LEU A 459 -2.69 40.80 -37.01
N GLY A 460 -3.15 39.55 -37.16
CA GLY A 460 -4.10 39.11 -38.18
C GLY A 460 -3.47 38.40 -39.38
N ILE A 461 -2.18 38.07 -39.31
CA ILE A 461 -1.43 37.37 -40.37
C ILE A 461 -1.75 35.86 -40.29
N LYS A 462 -2.02 35.22 -41.44
CA LYS A 462 -2.54 33.85 -41.50
C LYS A 462 -1.71 32.92 -42.40
N GLY A 463 -1.82 31.62 -42.11
CA GLY A 463 -1.42 30.55 -43.02
C GLY A 463 0.01 30.65 -43.54
N GLY A 464 0.16 30.63 -44.87
CA GLY A 464 1.47 30.60 -45.54
C GLY A 464 2.34 31.83 -45.30
N GLU A 465 1.77 32.99 -44.98
CA GLU A 465 2.57 34.17 -44.67
C GLU A 465 3.26 34.04 -43.31
N VAL A 466 2.60 33.44 -42.31
CA VAL A 466 3.24 33.11 -41.01
C VAL A 466 4.46 32.22 -41.24
N SER A 467 4.35 31.22 -42.12
CA SER A 467 5.47 30.33 -42.45
C SER A 467 6.67 31.07 -43.04
N LYS A 468 6.46 32.13 -43.84
CA LYS A 468 7.57 32.93 -44.40
C LYS A 468 8.31 33.71 -43.33
N PHE A 469 7.60 34.37 -42.42
CA PHE A 469 8.22 35.04 -41.27
C PHE A 469 9.01 34.04 -40.41
N LEU A 470 8.45 32.86 -40.16
CA LEU A 470 9.16 31.83 -39.39
C LEU A 470 10.41 31.32 -40.09
N ALA A 471 10.36 31.11 -41.42
CA ALA A 471 11.52 30.66 -42.18
C ALA A 471 12.65 31.69 -42.14
N GLU A 472 12.32 32.97 -42.34
CA GLU A 472 13.29 34.07 -42.28
C GLU A 472 13.91 34.25 -40.88
N ILE A 473 13.23 33.76 -39.83
CA ILE A 473 13.74 33.82 -38.46
C ILE A 473 14.53 32.56 -38.08
N PHE A 474 13.98 31.37 -38.35
CA PHE A 474 14.40 30.10 -37.74
C PHE A 474 14.96 29.04 -38.69
N ASP A 475 14.77 29.16 -40.02
CA ASP A 475 15.28 28.14 -40.96
C ASP A 475 16.79 28.36 -41.27
N GLU A 476 17.38 27.46 -42.05
CA GLU A 476 18.75 27.58 -42.55
C GLU A 476 18.91 28.89 -43.34
N ASN A 477 19.91 29.72 -43.00
CA ASN A 477 20.08 31.11 -43.43
C ASN A 477 19.10 32.16 -42.86
N GLY A 478 18.25 31.78 -41.89
CA GLY A 478 17.43 32.74 -41.13
C GLY A 478 18.28 33.67 -40.26
N ILE A 479 17.66 34.67 -39.62
CA ILE A 479 18.42 35.60 -38.76
C ILE A 479 19.13 34.87 -37.60
N LEU A 480 18.54 33.81 -37.04
CA LEU A 480 19.13 33.04 -35.93
C LEU A 480 20.28 32.12 -36.36
N ASP A 481 20.51 31.96 -37.67
CA ASP A 481 21.61 31.20 -38.27
C ASP A 481 22.76 32.14 -38.72
N ALA A 482 22.87 33.31 -38.10
CA ALA A 482 23.96 34.25 -38.34
C ALA A 482 25.23 33.81 -37.57
N GLU A 483 26.40 33.93 -38.20
CA GLU A 483 27.68 33.52 -37.58
C GLU A 483 28.25 34.60 -36.64
N SER A 484 27.68 35.80 -36.64
CA SER A 484 28.10 36.90 -35.78
C SER A 484 26.94 37.85 -35.41
N PRO A 485 27.05 38.59 -34.28
CA PRO A 485 26.08 39.62 -33.93
C PRO A 485 25.92 40.71 -35.01
N LEU A 486 27.01 41.07 -35.69
CA LEU A 486 26.98 42.05 -36.79
C LEU A 486 26.18 41.52 -38.00
N GLU A 487 26.36 40.24 -38.33
CA GLU A 487 25.59 39.60 -39.38
C GLU A 487 24.11 39.47 -38.99
N PHE A 488 23.82 39.11 -37.74
CA PHE A 488 22.46 39.07 -37.21
C PHE A 488 21.77 40.43 -37.39
N ASP A 489 22.45 41.51 -36.99
CA ASP A 489 21.93 42.88 -37.10
C ASP A 489 21.71 43.30 -38.55
N ALA A 490 22.64 42.97 -39.44
CA ALA A 490 22.51 43.26 -40.87
C ALA A 490 21.34 42.48 -41.50
N ARG A 491 21.21 41.18 -41.19
CA ARG A 491 20.09 40.35 -41.67
C ARG A 491 18.76 40.88 -41.15
N LEU A 492 18.66 41.19 -39.86
CA LEU A 492 17.44 41.75 -39.26
C LEU A 492 17.07 43.08 -39.89
N GLN A 493 18.02 44.01 -40.05
CA GLN A 493 17.77 45.32 -40.67
C GLN A 493 17.29 45.19 -42.12
N SER A 494 17.83 44.22 -42.87
CA SER A 494 17.39 43.98 -44.25
C SER A 494 15.93 43.53 -44.36
N LEU A 495 15.38 42.93 -43.30
CA LEU A 495 14.00 42.45 -43.24
C LEU A 495 12.99 43.51 -42.83
N GLU A 496 13.42 44.70 -42.38
CA GLU A 496 12.53 45.78 -41.94
C GLU A 496 11.46 46.13 -42.98
N VAL A 497 11.91 46.48 -44.19
CA VAL A 497 11.02 46.88 -45.29
C VAL A 497 10.17 45.69 -45.72
N VAL A 498 10.77 44.51 -45.82
CA VAL A 498 10.10 43.27 -46.26
C VAL A 498 8.96 42.89 -45.32
N TRP A 499 9.22 42.88 -44.01
CA TRP A 499 8.23 42.54 -42.99
C TRP A 499 7.14 43.59 -42.87
N ASN A 500 7.51 44.88 -42.92
CA ASN A 500 6.54 45.97 -42.85
C ASN A 500 5.58 45.97 -44.04
N ASP A 501 6.08 45.77 -45.26
CA ASP A 501 5.25 45.73 -46.46
C ASP A 501 4.36 44.48 -46.49
N ARG A 502 4.89 43.33 -46.05
CA ARG A 502 4.13 42.08 -45.93
C ARG A 502 3.02 42.17 -44.89
N GLU A 503 3.30 42.75 -43.71
CA GLU A 503 2.30 42.97 -42.66
C GLU A 503 1.18 43.89 -43.16
N LYS A 504 1.50 45.00 -43.83
CA LYS A 504 0.51 45.93 -44.38
C LYS A 504 -0.36 45.26 -45.45
N ALA A 505 0.26 44.48 -46.34
CA ALA A 505 -0.45 43.76 -47.40
C ALA A 505 -1.45 42.74 -46.84
N GLU A 506 -1.05 41.96 -45.84
CA GLU A 506 -1.90 40.90 -45.28
C GLU A 506 -2.97 41.45 -44.33
N THR A 507 -2.62 42.43 -43.49
CA THR A 507 -3.56 42.99 -42.50
C THR A 507 -4.51 44.04 -43.08
N LYS A 508 -4.20 44.57 -44.28
CA LYS A 508 -4.89 45.70 -44.93
C LYS A 508 -4.90 46.96 -44.05
N LYS A 509 -3.90 47.12 -43.18
CA LYS A 509 -3.70 48.29 -42.34
C LYS A 509 -2.50 49.08 -42.83
N ASN A 510 -2.52 50.39 -42.64
CA ASN A 510 -1.39 51.27 -43.00
C ASN A 510 -0.24 51.23 -41.99
N ASN A 511 -0.46 50.66 -40.80
CA ASN A 511 0.56 50.50 -39.78
C ASN A 511 1.13 49.08 -39.79
N SER A 512 2.43 48.97 -39.56
CA SER A 512 3.15 47.73 -39.26
C SER A 512 3.76 47.86 -37.87
N SER A 513 3.89 46.75 -37.16
CA SER A 513 4.34 46.73 -35.76
C SER A 513 5.11 45.46 -35.38
N PHE A 514 5.18 44.48 -36.28
CA PHE A 514 5.88 43.23 -36.01
C PHE A 514 7.40 43.44 -35.92
N TYR A 515 7.99 44.23 -36.83
CA TYR A 515 9.43 44.52 -36.82
C TYR A 515 9.86 45.22 -35.53
N ASP A 516 9.14 46.27 -35.13
CA ASP A 516 9.40 46.99 -33.88
C ASP A 516 9.24 46.09 -32.65
N TRP A 517 8.27 45.16 -32.69
CA TRP A 517 8.09 44.16 -31.65
C TRP A 517 9.27 43.18 -31.57
N ILE A 518 9.78 42.68 -32.71
CA ILE A 518 11.00 41.85 -32.74
C ILE A 518 12.20 42.62 -32.19
N LEU A 519 12.33 43.92 -32.48
CA LEU A 519 13.42 44.75 -31.91
C LEU A 519 13.30 44.90 -30.39
N THR A 520 12.09 45.00 -29.85
CA THR A 520 11.89 45.08 -28.38
C THR A 520 12.12 43.73 -27.70
N GLU A 521 11.72 42.64 -28.34
CA GLU A 521 12.03 41.28 -27.89
C GLU A 521 13.55 41.04 -27.95
N LYS A 522 14.24 41.47 -29.01
CA LYS A 522 15.70 41.44 -29.14
C LYS A 522 16.40 42.07 -27.92
N VAL A 523 15.93 43.22 -27.43
CA VAL A 523 16.52 43.90 -26.26
C VAL A 523 16.33 43.12 -24.96
N GLN A 524 15.32 42.25 -24.86
CA GLN A 524 15.18 41.33 -23.72
C GLN A 524 16.16 40.14 -23.78
N TYR A 525 16.80 39.92 -24.94
CA TYR A 525 17.72 38.81 -25.19
C TYR A 525 19.19 39.24 -25.38
N ILE A 526 19.47 40.56 -25.40
CA ILE A 526 20.80 41.17 -25.68
C ILE A 526 21.11 42.23 -24.60
N ASN A 527 20.83 41.95 -23.34
CA ASN A 527 21.69 42.55 -22.32
C ASN A 527 22.90 41.64 -22.22
N ASP A 528 23.81 41.89 -23.17
CA ASP A 528 25.12 41.27 -23.40
C ASP A 528 25.98 41.18 -22.13
#